data_AF-A0AAQ3NTC0-F1
#
_entry.id   AF-A0AAQ3NTC0-F1
#
_cell.length_a   1.000
_cell.length_b   1.000
_cell.length_c   1.000
_cell.angle_alpha   90.00
_cell.angle_beta   90.00
_cell.angle_gamma   90.00
#
_symmetry.space_group_name_H-M   'P 1'
#
loop_
_entity.id
_entity.type
_entity.pdbx_description
1 polymer ?
#
loop_
_entity_poly.entity_id
_entity_poly.type
_entity_poly.pdbx_seq_one_letter_code
_entity_poly.pdbx_strand_id
1 'polypeptide(L)'
;MLALKKISETLNLSDKRSTEKALDLKEGEAKAIFEELISRESMDEHNSSLIQFHCRLLTLILGDSKKESLSLSTKNKTNSWLKHLEDLIMQSYHLLNDFPLDWFQEGISGYYKMDLSKKFILMTFLCDEALNTAYIQDENSRHAKEVKEAKLKIAAAKEKKKCLAPKLQNERAKVSSIPMEEHDAVIKIRTGRSTR
;
A
#
# COMPACT_ATOMS: atom_id res chain seq x y z
N MET A 1 -11.10 22.10 14.91
CA MET A 1 -9.71 21.91 15.38
C MET A 1 -9.40 20.47 15.79
N LEU A 2 -10.29 19.78 16.54
CA LEU A 2 -10.06 18.41 17.01
C LEU A 2 -9.90 17.35 15.89
N ALA A 3 -10.67 17.46 14.80
CA ALA A 3 -10.57 16.55 13.65
C ALA A 3 -9.24 16.69 12.87
N LEU A 4 -8.77 17.92 12.69
CA LEU A 4 -7.49 18.20 12.03
C LEU A 4 -6.30 17.72 12.87
N LYS A 5 -6.38 17.88 14.20
CA LYS A 5 -5.38 17.33 15.14
C LYS A 5 -5.34 15.80 15.08
N LYS A 6 -6.51 15.15 15.04
CA LYS A 6 -6.62 13.70 14.94
C LYS A 6 -6.12 13.16 13.59
N ILE A 7 -6.34 13.90 12.50
CA ILE A 7 -5.79 13.57 11.16
C ILE A 7 -4.27 13.74 11.15
N SER A 8 -3.74 14.83 11.73
CA SER A 8 -2.28 15.04 11.86
C SER A 8 -1.62 13.97 12.73
N GLU A 9 -2.25 13.60 13.85
CA GLU A 9 -1.77 12.52 14.73
C GLU A 9 -1.84 11.16 14.04
N THR A 10 -2.90 10.87 13.26
CA THR A 10 -2.99 9.60 12.51
C THR A 10 -2.05 9.54 11.33
N LEU A 11 -1.78 10.65 10.65
CA LEU A 11 -0.72 10.76 9.64
C LEU A 11 0.65 10.50 10.28
N ASN A 12 0.99 11.20 11.37
CA ASN A 12 2.27 11.03 12.07
C ASN A 12 2.46 9.62 12.67
N LEU A 13 1.39 9.00 13.19
CA LEU A 13 1.44 7.66 13.76
C LEU A 13 1.45 6.57 12.68
N SER A 14 0.84 6.82 11.53
CA SER A 14 0.95 5.97 10.34
C SER A 14 2.36 6.06 9.75
N ASP A 15 2.94 7.26 9.67
CA ASP A 15 4.32 7.51 9.20
C ASP A 15 5.36 6.82 10.09
N LYS A 16 5.20 6.91 11.41
CA LYS A 16 6.13 6.25 12.34
C LYS A 16 6.00 4.73 12.31
N ARG A 17 4.78 4.21 12.10
CA ARG A 17 4.54 2.76 12.03
C ARG A 17 4.96 2.17 10.69
N SER A 18 4.82 2.91 9.59
CA SER A 18 5.28 2.46 8.26
C SER A 18 6.79 2.45 8.19
N THR A 19 7.47 3.47 8.72
CA THR A 19 8.94 3.58 8.73
C THR A 19 9.62 2.48 9.55
N GLU A 20 9.19 2.25 10.80
CA GLU A 20 9.75 1.18 11.66
C GLU A 20 9.49 -0.21 11.08
N LYS A 21 8.30 -0.47 10.53
CA LYS A 21 8.00 -1.74 9.88
C LYS A 21 8.72 -1.93 8.54
N ALA A 22 8.93 -0.86 7.78
CA ALA A 22 9.53 -0.93 6.45
C ALA A 22 11.01 -1.28 6.52
N LEU A 23 11.72 -0.78 7.53
CA LEU A 23 13.18 -0.97 7.66
C LEU A 23 13.57 -2.20 8.49
N ASP A 24 12.65 -2.74 9.32
CA ASP A 24 12.81 -3.98 10.11
C ASP A 24 14.20 -4.11 10.78
N LEU A 25 14.60 -3.06 11.49
CA LEU A 25 15.88 -2.98 12.18
C LEU A 25 15.81 -3.68 13.55
N LYS A 26 16.78 -4.54 13.84
CA LYS A 26 16.94 -5.20 15.13
C LYS A 26 17.58 -4.26 16.15
N GLU A 27 17.41 -4.58 17.44
CA GLU A 27 18.07 -3.83 18.51
C GLU A 27 19.60 -3.83 18.31
N GLY A 28 20.21 -2.64 18.39
CA GLY A 28 21.65 -2.45 18.17
C GLY A 28 22.10 -2.45 16.70
N GLU A 29 21.27 -2.92 15.77
CA GLU A 29 21.64 -3.04 14.34
C GLU A 29 21.88 -1.67 13.70
N ALA A 30 21.01 -0.69 13.97
CA ALA A 30 21.17 0.67 13.48
C ALA A 30 22.52 1.29 13.90
N LYS A 31 22.95 1.02 15.13
CA LYS A 31 24.24 1.49 15.66
C LYS A 31 25.40 0.81 14.92
N ALA A 32 25.35 -0.51 14.74
CA ALA A 32 26.38 -1.24 14.01
C ALA A 32 26.51 -0.77 12.56
N ILE A 33 25.39 -0.56 11.87
CA ILE A 33 25.36 0.01 10.50
C ILE A 33 26.01 1.39 10.47
N PHE A 34 25.68 2.26 11.43
CA PHE A 34 26.22 3.62 11.48
C PHE A 34 27.72 3.66 11.81
N GLU A 35 28.17 2.84 12.75
CA GLU A 35 29.60 2.70 13.08
C GLU A 35 30.39 2.19 11.86
N GLU A 36 29.85 1.22 11.12
CA GLU A 36 30.44 0.71 9.89
C GLU A 36 30.41 1.73 8.74
N LEU A 37 29.36 2.54 8.65
CA LEU A 37 29.24 3.61 7.65
C LEU A 37 30.34 4.67 7.80
N ILE A 38 30.67 5.03 9.05
CA ILE A 38 31.73 5.97 9.39
C ILE A 38 33.12 5.33 9.23
N SER A 39 33.21 4.00 9.35
CA SER A 39 34.47 3.29 9.18
C SER A 39 35.02 3.41 7.76
N ARG A 40 36.36 3.47 7.68
CA ARG A 40 37.12 3.36 6.44
C ARG A 40 37.63 1.95 6.18
N GLU A 41 37.54 1.07 7.17
CA GLU A 41 37.99 -0.31 7.06
C GLU A 41 36.95 -1.14 6.31
N SER A 42 37.40 -1.83 5.27
CA SER A 42 36.56 -2.75 4.53
C SER A 42 36.33 -4.02 5.34
N MET A 43 35.07 -4.34 5.62
CA MET A 43 34.68 -5.64 6.14
C MET A 43 34.42 -6.63 5.01
N ASP A 44 34.52 -7.92 5.33
CA ASP A 44 34.02 -8.97 4.46
C ASP A 44 32.50 -8.77 4.21
N GLU A 45 32.06 -8.91 2.95
CA GLU A 45 30.69 -8.64 2.51
C GLU A 45 29.66 -9.43 3.31
N HIS A 46 29.97 -10.69 3.64
CA HIS A 46 29.07 -11.56 4.37
C HIS A 46 28.95 -11.19 5.85
N ASN A 47 29.89 -10.43 6.38
CA ASN A 47 29.93 -9.98 7.78
C ASN A 47 29.57 -8.50 7.95
N SER A 48 29.35 -7.77 6.85
CA SER A 48 29.02 -6.35 6.87
C SER A 48 27.54 -6.12 7.17
N SER A 49 27.25 -5.49 8.31
CA SER A 49 25.87 -5.11 8.67
C SER A 49 25.35 -4.03 7.73
N LEU A 50 26.23 -3.13 7.30
CA LEU A 50 25.96 -2.08 6.35
C LEU A 50 25.57 -2.61 4.96
N ILE A 51 26.34 -3.54 4.40
CA ILE A 51 26.02 -4.13 3.10
C ILE A 51 24.72 -4.96 3.19
N GLN A 52 24.55 -5.75 4.24
CA GLN A 52 23.30 -6.49 4.45
C GLN A 52 22.08 -5.56 4.55
N PHE A 53 22.23 -4.40 5.18
CA PHE A 53 21.19 -3.38 5.21
C PHE A 53 20.87 -2.83 3.82
N HIS A 54 21.88 -2.45 3.02
CA HIS A 54 21.68 -2.04 1.62
C HIS A 54 20.96 -3.09 0.79
N CYS A 55 21.31 -4.37 0.93
CA CYS A 55 20.62 -5.46 0.23
C CYS A 55 19.15 -5.58 0.64
N ARG A 56 18.82 -5.38 1.93
CA ARG A 56 17.42 -5.35 2.39
C ARG A 56 16.64 -4.19 1.79
N LEU A 57 17.21 -2.98 1.77
CA LEU A 57 16.58 -1.81 1.15
C LEU A 57 16.31 -2.05 -0.33
N LEU A 58 17.31 -2.54 -1.07
CA LEU A 58 17.15 -2.89 -2.48
C LEU A 58 16.07 -3.95 -2.71
N THR A 59 15.99 -4.95 -1.83
CA THR A 59 14.92 -5.95 -1.88
C THR A 59 13.54 -5.33 -1.71
N LEU A 60 13.41 -4.34 -0.83
CA LEU A 60 12.15 -3.64 -0.59
C LEU A 60 11.75 -2.78 -1.81
N ILE A 61 12.71 -2.04 -2.37
CA ILE A 61 12.52 -1.16 -3.54
C ILE A 61 12.13 -1.97 -4.77
N LEU A 62 12.85 -3.07 -5.04
CA LEU A 62 12.65 -3.87 -6.25
C LEU A 62 11.46 -4.83 -6.14
N GLY A 63 10.97 -5.10 -4.92
CA GLY A 63 9.82 -5.96 -4.66
C GLY A 63 10.09 -7.46 -4.92
N ASP A 64 9.01 -8.25 -4.85
CA ASP A 64 9.07 -9.72 -4.91
C ASP A 64 9.57 -10.30 -6.25
N SER A 65 9.50 -9.54 -7.34
CA SER A 65 9.81 -10.03 -8.69
C SER A 65 11.30 -10.23 -8.95
N LYS A 66 12.20 -9.63 -8.14
CA LYS A 66 13.66 -9.74 -8.26
C LYS A 66 14.34 -10.33 -7.02
N LYS A 67 13.58 -10.91 -6.08
CA LYS A 67 14.14 -11.50 -4.84
C LYS A 67 15.12 -12.66 -5.10
N GLU A 68 14.93 -13.43 -6.17
CA GLU A 68 15.80 -14.56 -6.50
C GLU A 68 17.21 -14.12 -6.97
N SER A 69 17.34 -12.93 -7.58
CA SER A 69 18.61 -12.42 -8.12
C SER A 69 19.45 -11.61 -7.11
N LEU A 70 18.84 -11.17 -6.01
CA LEU A 70 19.52 -10.41 -4.94
C LEU A 70 20.13 -11.30 -3.85
N SER A 71 20.04 -12.62 -4.01
CA SER A 71 20.56 -13.56 -3.02
C SER A 71 22.08 -13.37 -2.84
N LEU A 72 22.48 -13.10 -1.60
CA LEU A 72 23.87 -13.12 -1.11
C LEU A 72 24.41 -14.57 -1.06
N SER A 73 24.03 -15.40 -2.03
CA SER A 73 24.29 -16.84 -2.03
C SER A 73 25.77 -17.11 -2.24
N THR A 74 26.36 -17.75 -1.24
CA THR A 74 27.78 -18.12 -1.05
C THR A 74 28.40 -19.01 -2.14
N LYS A 75 27.74 -19.20 -3.28
CA LYS A 75 28.23 -20.06 -4.37
C LYS A 75 28.47 -19.34 -5.71
N ASN A 76 28.14 -18.06 -5.86
CA ASN A 76 28.43 -17.37 -7.12
C ASN A 76 29.09 -16.01 -6.92
N LYS A 77 30.19 -15.83 -7.65
CA LYS A 77 31.22 -14.80 -7.51
C LYS A 77 30.81 -13.45 -8.14
N THR A 78 29.55 -13.05 -8.01
CA THR A 78 29.04 -11.87 -8.70
C THR A 78 28.27 -11.00 -7.73
N ASN A 79 28.76 -9.77 -7.57
CA ASN A 79 28.16 -8.67 -6.84
C ASN A 79 26.79 -8.27 -7.45
N SER A 80 25.82 -9.19 -7.47
CA SER A 80 24.57 -9.01 -8.20
C SER A 80 23.79 -7.83 -7.66
N TRP A 81 23.84 -7.57 -6.35
CA TRP A 81 23.23 -6.41 -5.72
C TRP A 81 23.85 -5.08 -6.17
N LEU A 82 25.17 -5.03 -6.42
CA LEU A 82 25.83 -3.82 -6.94
C LEU A 82 25.31 -3.44 -8.32
N LYS A 83 25.06 -4.43 -9.19
CA LYS A 83 24.45 -4.16 -10.50
C LYS A 83 23.04 -3.60 -10.36
N HIS A 84 22.23 -4.17 -9.48
CA HIS A 84 20.88 -3.67 -9.23
C HIS A 84 20.90 -2.27 -8.61
N LEU A 85 21.89 -1.98 -7.76
CA LEU A 85 22.11 -0.66 -7.18
C LEU A 85 22.53 0.35 -8.25
N GLU A 86 23.46 -0.03 -9.13
CA GLU A 86 23.90 0.79 -10.27
C GLU A 86 22.71 1.12 -11.18
N ASP A 87 21.90 0.12 -11.55
CA ASP A 87 20.69 0.31 -12.36
C ASP A 87 19.68 1.24 -11.67
N LEU A 88 19.53 1.15 -10.35
CA LEU A 88 18.63 2.00 -9.57
C LEU A 88 19.13 3.45 -9.53
N ILE A 89 20.41 3.65 -9.25
CA ILE A 89 21.04 4.96 -9.25
C ILE A 89 20.96 5.61 -10.63
N MET A 90 21.18 4.84 -11.70
CA MET A 90 21.11 5.32 -13.08
C MET A 90 19.69 5.83 -13.43
N GLN A 91 18.65 5.14 -12.97
CA GLN A 91 17.26 5.57 -13.15
C GLN A 91 16.95 6.87 -12.41
N SER A 92 17.55 7.05 -11.24
CA SER A 92 17.33 8.20 -10.36
C SER A 92 18.50 9.20 -10.38
N TYR A 93 19.35 9.18 -11.40
CA TYR A 93 20.64 9.89 -11.39
C TYR A 93 20.48 11.41 -11.24
N HIS A 94 19.39 11.94 -11.79
CA HIS A 94 19.01 13.36 -11.68
C HIS A 94 18.78 13.82 -10.22
N LEU A 95 18.54 12.91 -9.28
CA LEU A 95 18.35 13.22 -7.85
C LEU A 95 19.67 13.20 -7.06
N LEU A 96 20.74 12.64 -7.63
CA LEU A 96 21.95 12.28 -6.92
C LEU A 96 23.13 13.24 -7.14
N ASN A 97 22.92 14.41 -7.76
CA ASN A 97 23.87 15.52 -7.86
C ASN A 97 25.32 15.10 -8.18
N ASP A 98 25.54 14.47 -9.34
CA ASP A 98 26.85 13.99 -9.79
C ASP A 98 27.49 12.92 -8.88
N PHE A 99 26.66 12.02 -8.35
CA PHE A 99 27.14 10.86 -7.59
C PHE A 99 28.09 10.01 -8.43
N PRO A 100 29.27 9.63 -7.91
CA PRO A 100 30.24 8.86 -8.69
C PRO A 100 29.66 7.48 -9.01
N LEU A 101 29.82 7.05 -10.25
CA LEU A 101 29.46 5.69 -10.70
C LEU A 101 30.70 4.83 -10.99
N ASP A 102 31.88 5.44 -11.06
CA ASP A 102 33.15 4.77 -11.32
C ASP A 102 33.54 3.80 -10.19
N TRP A 103 33.10 4.04 -8.95
CA TRP A 103 33.37 3.12 -7.83
C TRP A 103 32.75 1.73 -8.03
N PHE A 104 31.70 1.59 -8.85
CA PHE A 104 31.12 0.27 -9.17
C PHE A 104 32.14 -0.63 -9.88
N GLN A 105 33.10 -0.07 -10.62
CA GLN A 105 34.17 -0.83 -11.30
C GLN A 105 35.11 -1.52 -10.31
N GLU A 106 35.26 -0.94 -9.11
CA GLU A 106 36.07 -1.48 -8.02
C GLU A 106 35.25 -2.37 -7.06
N GLY A 107 33.96 -2.53 -7.33
CA GLY A 107 33.02 -3.28 -6.50
C GLY A 107 32.95 -2.76 -5.06
N ILE A 108 32.93 -3.68 -4.10
CA ILE A 108 32.82 -3.38 -2.67
C ILE A 108 34.03 -2.56 -2.18
N SER A 109 35.21 -2.79 -2.74
CA SER A 109 36.40 -2.01 -2.38
C SER A 109 36.24 -0.53 -2.76
N GLY A 110 35.59 -0.24 -3.90
CA GLY A 110 35.22 1.11 -4.31
C GLY A 110 34.25 1.76 -3.34
N TYR A 111 33.27 0.99 -2.85
CA TYR A 111 32.31 1.47 -1.85
C TYR A 111 33.01 1.97 -0.58
N TYR A 112 33.97 1.21 -0.04
CA TYR A 112 34.67 1.61 1.18
C TYR A 112 35.63 2.79 0.99
N LYS A 113 36.16 2.98 -0.23
CA LYS A 113 37.00 4.13 -0.59
C LYS A 113 36.23 5.43 -0.76
N MET A 114 34.91 5.38 -0.96
CA MET A 114 34.09 6.59 -0.99
C MET A 114 34.23 7.39 0.30
N ASP A 115 34.26 8.72 0.17
CA ASP A 115 34.20 9.58 1.35
C ASP A 115 32.85 9.45 2.06
N LEU A 116 32.84 9.86 3.33
CA LEU A 116 31.68 9.71 4.19
C LEU A 116 30.45 10.46 3.65
N SER A 117 30.63 11.63 3.03
CA SER A 117 29.52 12.41 2.46
C SER A 117 28.81 11.62 1.37
N LYS A 118 29.56 10.99 0.47
CA LYS A 118 29.00 10.15 -0.59
C LYS A 118 28.30 8.91 -0.04
N LYS A 119 28.90 8.24 0.95
CA LYS A 119 28.26 7.10 1.63
C LYS A 119 26.91 7.50 2.26
N PHE A 120 26.83 8.67 2.90
CA PHE A 120 25.58 9.19 3.44
C PHE A 120 24.55 9.53 2.36
N ILE A 121 24.96 10.17 1.25
CA ILE A 121 24.04 10.46 0.13
C ILE A 121 23.40 9.16 -0.39
N LEU A 122 24.21 8.12 -0.60
CA LEU A 122 23.72 6.82 -1.05
C LEU A 122 22.76 6.18 -0.04
N MET A 123 23.12 6.20 1.25
CA MET A 123 22.29 5.65 2.31
C MET A 123 20.92 6.37 2.41
N THR A 124 20.94 7.70 2.42
CA THR A 124 19.71 8.51 2.46
C THR A 124 18.83 8.23 1.26
N PHE A 125 19.42 8.20 0.05
CA PHE A 125 18.70 7.88 -1.18
C PHE A 125 18.00 6.52 -1.10
N LEU A 126 18.72 5.48 -0.67
CA LEU A 126 18.14 4.13 -0.55
C LEU A 126 17.04 4.06 0.51
N CYS A 127 17.21 4.73 1.64
CA CYS A 127 16.16 4.83 2.66
C CYS A 127 14.92 5.54 2.11
N ASP A 128 15.08 6.67 1.42
CA ASP A 128 13.96 7.44 0.88
C ASP A 128 13.19 6.63 -0.18
N GLU A 129 13.88 5.99 -1.11
CA GLU A 129 13.25 5.12 -2.11
C GLU A 129 12.55 3.90 -1.50
N ALA A 130 13.17 3.28 -0.50
CA ALA A 130 12.60 2.15 0.23
C ALA A 130 11.32 2.55 0.98
N LEU A 131 11.37 3.68 1.70
CA LEU A 131 10.22 4.22 2.44
C LEU A 131 9.08 4.64 1.50
N ASN A 132 9.39 5.31 0.39
CA ASN A 132 8.41 5.68 -0.62
C ASN A 132 7.75 4.44 -1.23
N THR A 133 8.54 3.43 -1.58
CA THR A 133 8.04 2.16 -2.11
C THR A 133 7.13 1.46 -1.09
N ALA A 134 7.55 1.36 0.17
CA ALA A 134 6.76 0.75 1.23
C ALA A 134 5.43 1.51 1.46
N TYR A 135 5.45 2.83 1.44
CA TYR A 135 4.26 3.67 1.55
C TYR A 135 3.26 3.39 0.41
N ILE A 136 3.74 3.37 -0.83
CA ILE A 136 2.91 3.07 -2.01
C ILE A 136 2.32 1.66 -1.91
N GLN A 137 3.09 0.67 -1.46
CA GLN A 137 2.61 -0.70 -1.27
C GLN A 137 1.52 -0.81 -0.19
N ASP A 138 1.69 -0.14 0.95
CA ASP A 138 0.68 -0.12 2.02
C ASP A 138 -0.63 0.54 1.56
N GLU A 139 -0.52 1.69 0.90
CA GLU A 139 -1.68 2.38 0.34
C GLU A 139 -2.39 1.54 -0.71
N ASN A 140 -1.67 0.93 -1.64
CA ASN A 140 -2.28 0.02 -2.63
C ASN A 140 -3.00 -1.17 -1.96
N SER A 141 -2.42 -1.73 -0.89
CA SER A 141 -3.04 -2.81 -0.11
C SER A 141 -4.34 -2.36 0.58
N ARG A 142 -4.35 -1.16 1.16
CA ARG A 142 -5.54 -0.54 1.77
C ARG A 142 -6.66 -0.35 0.75
N HIS A 143 -6.34 0.29 -0.38
CA HIS A 143 -7.29 0.51 -1.47
C HIS A 143 -7.83 -0.81 -2.03
N ALA A 144 -6.99 -1.83 -2.20
CA ALA A 144 -7.43 -3.14 -2.68
C ALA A 144 -8.43 -3.82 -1.73
N LYS A 145 -8.27 -3.67 -0.41
CA LYS A 145 -9.22 -4.17 0.58
C LYS A 145 -10.55 -3.44 0.50
N GLU A 146 -10.52 -2.11 0.44
CA GLU A 146 -11.73 -1.29 0.31
C GLU A 146 -12.51 -1.60 -0.96
N VAL A 147 -11.82 -1.76 -2.09
CA VAL A 147 -12.43 -2.16 -3.36
C VAL A 147 -13.08 -3.55 -3.26
N LYS A 148 -12.43 -4.52 -2.60
CA LYS A 148 -13.01 -5.86 -2.38
C LYS A 148 -14.27 -5.78 -1.52
N GLU A 149 -14.24 -5.02 -0.43
CA GLU A 149 -15.41 -4.82 0.44
C GLU A 149 -16.57 -4.12 -0.27
N ALA A 150 -16.28 -3.08 -1.06
CA ALA A 150 -17.29 -2.37 -1.84
C ALA A 150 -17.95 -3.31 -2.88
N LYS A 151 -17.17 -4.13 -3.57
CA LYS A 151 -17.68 -5.15 -4.50
C LYS A 151 -18.61 -6.15 -3.79
N LEU A 152 -18.26 -6.60 -2.58
CA LEU A 152 -19.11 -7.49 -1.77
C LEU A 152 -20.42 -6.81 -1.36
N LYS A 153 -20.38 -5.54 -0.93
CA LYS A 153 -21.59 -4.77 -0.59
C LYS A 153 -22.50 -4.57 -1.80
N ILE A 154 -21.95 -4.28 -2.97
CA ILE A 154 -22.71 -4.16 -4.23
C ILE A 154 -23.35 -5.50 -4.60
N ALA A 155 -22.61 -6.61 -4.49
CA ALA A 155 -23.14 -7.94 -4.77
C ALA A 155 -24.31 -8.28 -3.83
N ALA A 156 -24.16 -8.02 -2.52
CA ALA A 156 -25.21 -8.26 -1.54
C ALA A 156 -26.46 -7.39 -1.80
N ALA A 157 -26.29 -6.13 -2.19
CA ALA A 157 -27.41 -5.25 -2.54
C ALA A 157 -28.13 -5.69 -3.82
N LYS A 158 -27.37 -6.15 -4.84
CA LYS A 158 -27.93 -6.72 -6.08
C LYS A 158 -28.76 -7.97 -5.78
N GLU A 159 -28.29 -8.85 -4.90
CA GLU A 159 -29.02 -10.06 -4.51
C GLU A 159 -30.32 -9.71 -3.76
N LYS A 160 -30.26 -8.79 -2.79
CA LYS A 160 -31.46 -8.29 -2.09
C LYS A 160 -32.50 -7.72 -3.07
N LYS A 161 -32.06 -6.93 -4.05
CA LYS A 161 -32.94 -6.39 -5.10
C LYS A 161 -33.59 -7.50 -5.92
N LYS A 162 -32.83 -8.53 -6.30
CA LYS A 162 -33.33 -9.70 -7.04
C LYS A 162 -34.37 -10.47 -6.24
N CYS A 163 -34.21 -10.64 -4.93
CA CYS A 163 -35.20 -11.29 -4.07
C CYS A 163 -36.47 -10.45 -3.85
N LEU A 164 -36.37 -9.12 -3.84
CA LEU A 164 -37.50 -8.22 -3.59
C LEU A 164 -38.37 -7.97 -4.83
N ALA A 165 -37.78 -7.93 -6.02
CA ALA A 165 -38.50 -7.70 -7.29
C ALA A 165 -39.69 -8.67 -7.52
N PRO A 166 -39.55 -10.01 -7.38
CA PRO A 166 -40.67 -10.93 -7.56
C PRO A 166 -41.71 -10.82 -6.43
N LYS A 167 -41.30 -10.47 -5.20
CA LYS A 167 -42.25 -10.25 -4.09
C LYS A 167 -43.19 -9.07 -4.38
N LEU A 168 -42.65 -7.96 -4.89
CA LEU A 168 -43.44 -6.79 -5.28
C LEU A 168 -44.37 -7.08 -6.47
N GLN A 169 -43.91 -7.86 -7.45
CA GLN A 169 -44.77 -8.28 -8.57
C GLN A 169 -45.92 -9.17 -8.10
N ASN A 170 -45.67 -10.09 -7.18
CA ASN A 170 -46.70 -10.98 -6.64
C ASN A 170 -47.75 -10.23 -5.79
N GLU A 171 -47.32 -9.23 -4.99
CA GLU A 171 -48.26 -8.35 -4.30
C GLU A 171 -49.10 -7.52 -5.28
N ARG A 172 -48.50 -6.93 -6.32
CA ARG A 172 -49.24 -6.15 -7.31
C ARG A 172 -50.28 -7.00 -8.06
N ALA A 173 -49.95 -8.26 -8.35
CA ALA A 173 -50.88 -9.21 -8.95
C ALA A 173 -52.06 -9.55 -8.02
N LYS A 174 -51.83 -9.65 -6.69
CA LYS A 174 -52.90 -9.86 -5.69
C LYS A 174 -53.83 -8.66 -5.52
N VAL A 175 -53.32 -7.43 -5.63
CA VAL A 175 -54.16 -6.21 -5.53
C VAL A 175 -55.01 -6.02 -6.78
N SER A 176 -54.52 -6.47 -7.95
CA SER A 176 -55.25 -6.41 -9.22
C SER A 176 -56.38 -7.44 -9.36
N SER A 177 -56.44 -8.46 -8.50
CA SER A 177 -57.42 -9.55 -8.57
C SER A 177 -58.58 -9.42 -7.57
N ILE A 178 -58.72 -8.27 -6.89
CA ILE A 178 -59.93 -7.95 -6.14
C ILE A 178 -61.02 -7.57 -7.15
N PRO A 179 -62.12 -8.34 -7.29
CA PRO A 179 -63.25 -7.93 -8.11
C PRO A 179 -63.87 -6.67 -7.48
N MET A 180 -64.05 -5.62 -8.27
CA MET A 180 -64.98 -4.54 -7.94
C MET A 180 -66.38 -5.16 -7.93
N GLU A 181 -66.81 -5.67 -6.79
CA GLU A 181 -68.19 -6.08 -6.59
C GLU A 181 -69.02 -4.80 -6.42
N GLU A 182 -69.93 -4.60 -7.37
CA GLU A 182 -70.82 -3.45 -7.49
C GLU A 182 -71.60 -3.23 -6.19
N HIS A 183 -71.38 -2.10 -5.52
CA HIS A 183 -72.32 -1.61 -4.52
C HIS A 183 -73.45 -0.85 -5.24
N ASP A 184 -74.39 -1.60 -5.80
CA ASP A 184 -75.71 -1.09 -6.15
C ASP A 184 -76.72 -1.34 -5.01
N ALA A 185 -77.62 -0.39 -4.84
CA ALA A 185 -78.76 -0.33 -3.91
C ALA A 185 -78.47 -0.23 -2.40
N VAL A 186 -78.86 0.91 -1.80
CA VAL A 186 -79.98 1.06 -0.85
C VAL A 186 -79.84 2.40 -0.12
N ILE A 187 -80.55 3.45 -0.58
CA ILE A 187 -81.24 4.41 0.32
C ILE A 187 -82.57 4.79 -0.33
N LYS A 188 -83.62 4.04 0.01
CA LYS A 188 -85.02 4.41 -0.22
C LYS A 188 -85.71 4.51 1.15
N ILE A 189 -85.63 5.68 1.79
CA ILE A 189 -86.47 6.08 2.93
C ILE A 189 -86.77 7.57 2.71
N ARG A 190 -87.86 7.95 2.05
CA ARG A 190 -89.22 8.17 2.60
C ARG A 190 -89.27 9.27 3.68
N THR A 191 -89.40 10.51 3.23
CA THR A 191 -90.25 11.58 3.81
C THR A 191 -90.68 12.44 2.62
N GLY A 192 -91.93 12.52 2.18
CA GLY A 192 -93.14 12.66 2.97
C GLY A 192 -93.57 14.13 2.98
N ARG A 193 -94.29 14.55 1.93
CA ARG A 193 -95.36 15.57 1.92
C ARG A 193 -94.96 17.03 2.22
N SER A 194 -95.20 17.94 1.25
CA SER A 194 -96.21 19.01 1.39
C SER A 194 -96.37 19.83 0.11
N THR A 195 -97.62 19.92 -0.33
CA THR A 195 -98.19 20.79 -1.36
C THR A 195 -97.91 22.28 -1.12
N ARG A 196 -97.63 23.03 -2.19
CA ARG A 196 -98.48 24.10 -2.73
C ARG A 196 -98.00 24.49 -4.13
#